data_AF-A0A392P9S4-F1
#
_entry.id   AF-A0A392P9S4-F1
#
_cell.length_a   1.000
_cell.length_b   1.000
_cell.length_c   1.000
_cell.angle_alpha   90.00
_cell.angle_beta   90.00
_cell.angle_gamma   90.00
#
_symmetry.space_group_name_H-M   'P 1'
#
loop_
_entity.id
_entity.type
_entity.pdbx_description
1 polymer ?
#
loop_
_entity_poly.entity_id
_entity_poly.type
_entity_poly.pdbx_seq_one_letter_code
_entity_poly.pdbx_strand_id
1 'polypeptide(L)'
;PTPRTCEPCGTNNVPYPLSTGSNCGDLKYFNFRCNTSTGQLNFTTNNEVSYRVIRVKPISRKFTIHNEDDSFYRSCGDGSNRTGNLKVSSPFQSDNSCSEQVEVSWEPPSEEPVCDSSVDCHGWKNSTCSKGNRCLCNANYCWSGESLSCTESKY
;
A
#
# COMPACT_ATOMS: atom_id res chain seq x y z
N PRO A 1 -1.07 0.49 -16.07
CA PRO A 1 -1.59 1.07 -14.81
C PRO A 1 -2.88 1.89 -15.05
N THR A 2 -3.73 2.00 -14.03
CA THR A 2 -4.88 2.91 -13.99
C THR A 2 -4.68 3.91 -12.84
N PRO A 3 -5.48 4.98 -12.73
CA PRO A 3 -5.42 5.85 -11.56
C PRO A 3 -5.54 5.12 -10.21
N ARG A 4 -6.20 3.96 -10.20
CA ARG A 4 -6.50 3.19 -8.99
C ARG A 4 -5.57 2.01 -8.75
N THR A 5 -4.78 1.61 -9.75
CA THR A 5 -3.98 0.37 -9.69
C THR A 5 -2.68 0.51 -10.46
N CYS A 6 -1.60 0.03 -9.86
CA CYS A 6 -0.34 -0.18 -10.57
C CYS A 6 -0.48 -1.25 -11.66
N GLU A 7 0.57 -1.41 -12.47
CA GLU A 7 0.66 -2.55 -13.37
C GLU A 7 0.61 -3.86 -12.59
N PRO A 8 -0.14 -4.87 -13.06
CA PRO A 8 -0.18 -6.16 -12.41
C PRO A 8 1.22 -6.78 -12.31
N CYS A 9 1.54 -7.34 -11.14
CA CYS A 9 2.77 -8.08 -10.94
C CYS A 9 2.46 -9.57 -10.83
N GLY A 10 2.63 -10.29 -11.95
CA GLY A 10 2.17 -11.68 -12.06
C GLY A 10 0.65 -11.75 -11.83
N THR A 11 0.23 -12.47 -10.78
CA THR A 11 -1.18 -12.58 -10.38
C THR A 11 -1.62 -11.54 -9.36
N ASN A 12 -0.70 -10.70 -8.87
CA ASN A 12 -1.00 -9.71 -7.83
C ASN A 12 -1.42 -8.38 -8.45
N ASN A 13 -2.61 -7.91 -8.07
CA ASN A 13 -3.04 -6.54 -8.30
C ASN A 13 -2.58 -5.66 -7.13
N VAL A 14 -1.91 -4.55 -7.44
CA VAL A 14 -1.45 -3.59 -6.44
C VAL A 14 -2.35 -2.35 -6.49
N PRO A 15 -3.30 -2.20 -5.53
CA PRO A 15 -4.23 -1.09 -5.49
C PRO A 15 -3.58 0.17 -4.90
N TYR A 16 -4.07 1.34 -5.30
CA TYR A 16 -3.78 2.59 -4.60
C TYR A 16 -4.22 2.47 -3.12
N PRO A 17 -3.44 2.96 -2.14
CA PRO A 17 -2.25 3.82 -2.31
C PRO A 17 -0.93 3.08 -2.53
N LEU A 18 -0.91 1.74 -2.49
CA LEU A 18 0.33 0.97 -2.62
C LEU A 18 1.02 1.27 -3.96
N SER A 19 2.34 1.42 -3.92
CA SER A 19 3.13 1.82 -5.09
C SER A 19 4.23 0.80 -5.38
N THR A 20 4.35 0.42 -6.66
CA THR A 20 5.46 -0.38 -7.22
C THR A 20 6.43 0.45 -8.07
N GLY A 21 6.15 1.74 -8.28
CA GLY A 21 6.92 2.62 -9.15
C GLY A 21 6.48 4.06 -9.05
N SER A 22 7.28 4.99 -9.57
CA SER A 22 7.00 6.43 -9.50
C SER A 22 5.78 6.87 -10.31
N ASN A 23 5.27 6.01 -11.20
CA ASN A 23 4.15 6.27 -12.08
C ASN A 23 2.81 5.67 -11.60
N CYS A 24 2.75 5.11 -10.39
CA CYS A 24 1.52 4.54 -9.85
C CYS A 24 1.51 4.52 -8.32
N GLY A 25 0.31 4.57 -7.72
CA GLY A 25 0.18 4.61 -6.27
C GLY A 25 0.58 5.96 -5.67
N ASP A 26 0.85 5.97 -4.37
CA ASP A 26 1.42 7.11 -3.65
C ASP A 26 2.85 6.76 -3.21
N LEU A 27 3.79 7.70 -3.42
CA LEU A 27 5.20 7.51 -3.07
C LEU A 27 5.43 7.27 -1.57
N LYS A 28 4.51 7.70 -0.70
CA LYS A 28 4.55 7.37 0.73
C LYS A 28 4.36 5.87 1.01
N TYR A 29 3.85 5.11 0.05
CA TYR A 29 3.61 3.67 0.13
C TYR A 29 4.50 2.89 -0.84
N PHE A 30 5.61 3.50 -1.30
CA PHE A 30 6.53 2.93 -2.28
C PHE A 30 7.50 1.91 -1.66
N ASN A 31 6.93 0.81 -1.18
CA ASN A 31 7.65 -0.29 -0.54
C ASN A 31 7.52 -1.60 -1.33
N PHE A 32 6.89 -1.59 -2.50
CA PHE A 32 6.66 -2.78 -3.29
C PHE A 32 7.57 -2.83 -4.52
N ARG A 33 8.10 -4.01 -4.82
CA ARG A 33 8.94 -4.26 -6.00
C ARG A 33 8.42 -5.46 -6.75
N CYS A 34 8.16 -5.27 -8.04
CA CYS A 34 7.79 -6.37 -8.92
C CYS A 34 9.04 -6.95 -9.58
N ASN A 35 9.25 -8.26 -9.45
CA ASN A 35 10.16 -8.99 -10.32
C ASN A 35 9.41 -9.36 -11.61
N THR A 36 9.70 -8.66 -12.70
CA THR A 36 9.02 -8.85 -13.98
C THR A 36 9.30 -10.19 -14.64
N SER A 37 10.45 -10.82 -14.33
CA SER A 37 10.82 -12.13 -14.87
C SER A 37 10.05 -13.27 -14.20
N THR A 38 9.77 -13.18 -12.89
CA THR A 38 9.07 -14.24 -12.13
C THR A 38 7.61 -13.91 -11.84
N GLY A 39 7.18 -12.66 -12.04
CA GLY A 39 5.88 -12.16 -11.62
C GLY A 39 5.71 -12.08 -10.09
N GLN A 40 6.82 -12.11 -9.34
CA GLN A 40 6.80 -12.08 -7.88
C GLN A 40 6.78 -10.64 -7.36
N LEU A 41 5.77 -10.34 -6.55
CA LEU A 41 5.67 -9.08 -5.83
C LEU A 41 6.38 -9.21 -4.48
N ASN A 42 7.28 -8.29 -4.18
CA ASN A 42 8.01 -8.22 -2.91
C ASN A 42 7.68 -6.93 -2.16
N PHE A 43 7.65 -7.00 -0.84
CA PHE A 43 7.50 -5.86 0.06
C PHE A 43 8.80 -5.65 0.85
N THR A 44 9.37 -4.46 0.75
CA THR A 44 10.63 -4.08 1.38
C THR A 44 10.36 -3.28 2.65
N THR A 45 10.96 -3.73 3.75
CA THR A 45 10.90 -3.08 5.06
C THR A 45 11.99 -2.01 5.21
N ASN A 46 11.97 -1.26 6.31
CA ASN A 46 12.93 -0.19 6.59
C ASN A 46 14.38 -0.66 6.67
N ASN A 47 14.58 -1.93 7.05
CA ASN A 47 15.89 -2.55 7.13
C ASN A 47 16.34 -3.14 5.79
N GLU A 48 15.70 -2.73 4.69
CA GLU A 48 15.93 -3.20 3.32
C GLU A 48 15.67 -4.71 3.11
N VAL A 49 15.14 -5.40 4.11
CA VAL A 49 14.72 -6.79 4.00
C VAL A 49 13.44 -6.85 3.19
N SER A 50 13.44 -7.70 2.16
CA SER A 50 12.32 -7.88 1.24
C SER A 50 11.65 -9.22 1.44
N TYR A 51 10.31 -9.20 1.54
CA TYR A 51 9.49 -10.40 1.74
C TYR A 51 8.54 -10.59 0.58
N ARG A 52 8.29 -11.86 0.21
CA ARG A 52 7.34 -12.18 -0.84
C ARG A 52 5.91 -11.84 -0.40
N VAL A 53 5.19 -11.08 -1.22
CA VAL A 53 3.76 -10.83 -1.04
C VAL A 53 2.97 -11.97 -1.69
N ILE A 54 2.14 -12.64 -0.91
CA ILE A 54 1.30 -13.76 -1.38
C ILE A 54 -0.16 -13.37 -1.58
N ARG A 55 -0.63 -12.31 -0.92
CA ARG A 55 -2.01 -11.85 -1.04
C ARG A 55 -2.13 -10.36 -0.72
N VAL A 56 -2.92 -9.64 -1.50
CA VAL A 56 -3.36 -8.26 -1.20
C VAL A 56 -4.87 -8.26 -1.00
N LYS A 57 -5.34 -7.65 0.10
CA LYS A 57 -6.75 -7.48 0.48
C LYS A 57 -7.06 -5.97 0.54
N PRO A 58 -7.45 -5.35 -0.59
CA PRO A 58 -7.64 -3.90 -0.67
C PRO A 58 -8.71 -3.38 0.32
N ILE A 59 -9.83 -4.11 0.44
CA ILE A 59 -10.98 -3.71 1.25
C ILE A 59 -10.62 -3.58 2.73
N SER A 60 -9.88 -4.55 3.28
CA SER A 60 -9.43 -4.52 4.67
C SER A 60 -8.16 -3.71 4.89
N ARG A 61 -7.58 -3.15 3.81
CA ARG A 61 -6.26 -2.49 3.80
C ARG A 61 -5.15 -3.35 4.39
N LYS A 62 -5.08 -4.62 3.96
CA LYS A 62 -4.07 -5.57 4.44
C LYS A 62 -3.43 -6.36 3.31
N PHE A 63 -2.19 -6.79 3.49
CA PHE A 63 -1.51 -7.75 2.64
C PHE A 63 -0.82 -8.79 3.50
N THR A 64 -0.54 -9.94 2.91
CA THR A 64 0.13 -11.04 3.58
C THR A 64 1.48 -11.27 2.93
N ILE A 65 2.52 -11.25 3.75
CA ILE A 65 3.87 -11.63 3.34
C ILE A 65 4.18 -13.04 3.79
N HIS A 66 5.03 -13.73 3.03
CA HIS A 66 5.55 -15.04 3.38
C HIS A 66 6.99 -14.92 3.89
N ASN A 67 7.26 -15.58 5.01
CA ASN A 67 8.58 -15.68 5.62
C ASN A 67 9.25 -16.99 5.18
N GLU A 68 9.99 -16.94 4.08
CA GLU A 68 10.62 -18.13 3.48
C GLU A 68 11.73 -18.73 4.38
N ASP A 69 12.39 -17.93 5.21
CA ASP A 69 13.57 -18.35 6.00
C ASP A 69 13.28 -18.67 7.48
N ASP A 70 12.00 -18.69 7.88
CA ASP A 70 11.55 -18.88 9.27
C ASP A 70 12.22 -17.92 10.28
N SER A 71 12.71 -16.79 9.76
CA SER A 71 13.51 -15.80 10.50
C SER A 71 12.73 -15.16 11.65
N PHE A 72 11.42 -14.96 11.47
CA PHE A 72 10.53 -14.50 12.52
C PHE A 72 10.37 -15.51 13.65
N TYR A 73 10.35 -16.83 13.37
CA TYR A 73 10.13 -17.87 14.36
C TYR A 73 11.30 -17.98 15.36
N ARG A 74 12.54 -17.80 14.89
CA ARG A 74 13.72 -17.75 15.78
C ARG A 74 13.66 -16.63 16.81
N SER A 75 12.91 -15.56 16.54
CA SER A 75 12.73 -14.46 17.48
C SER A 75 11.63 -14.72 18.52
N CYS A 76 10.74 -15.70 18.27
CA CYS A 76 9.60 -16.01 19.12
C CYS A 76 9.78 -17.29 19.95
N GLY A 77 10.83 -18.09 19.69
CA GLY A 77 11.09 -19.38 20.35
C GLY A 77 11.99 -19.33 21.59
N ASP A 78 12.64 -18.21 21.88
CA ASP A 78 13.39 -18.02 23.12
C ASP A 78 12.51 -17.25 24.10
N GLY A 79 12.49 -17.59 25.39
CA GLY A 79 11.63 -16.98 26.44
C GLY A 79 11.82 -15.47 26.68
N SER A 80 12.38 -14.77 25.71
CA SER A 80 12.44 -13.34 25.55
C SER A 80 11.03 -12.76 25.35
N ASN A 81 10.67 -11.80 26.20
CA ASN A 81 9.51 -10.92 26.02
C ASN A 81 9.61 -10.00 24.77
N ARG A 82 10.52 -10.31 23.85
CA ARG A 82 10.68 -9.65 22.56
C ARG A 82 9.67 -10.29 21.63
N THR A 83 8.48 -9.70 21.54
CA THR A 83 7.65 -9.86 20.36
C THR A 83 8.55 -9.61 19.15
N GLY A 84 8.85 -10.69 18.42
CA GLY A 84 9.46 -10.57 17.10
C GLY A 84 8.47 -9.74 16.30
N ASN A 85 8.74 -8.45 16.16
CA ASN A 85 7.90 -7.53 15.41
C ASN A 85 8.63 -7.26 14.11
N LEU A 86 7.95 -7.54 13.00
CA LEU A 86 8.38 -7.07 11.69
C LEU A 86 8.55 -5.55 11.78
N LYS A 87 9.76 -5.06 11.55
CA LYS A 87 10.06 -3.62 11.62
C LYS A 87 9.58 -2.93 10.35
N VAL A 88 8.30 -2.60 10.30
CA VAL A 88 7.70 -1.75 9.28
C VAL A 88 7.68 -0.27 9.73
N SER A 89 7.67 0.66 8.78
CA SER A 89 7.41 2.09 9.06
C SER A 89 5.99 2.44 8.69
N SER A 90 5.46 3.51 9.30
CA SER A 90 4.28 4.21 8.79
C SER A 90 4.46 4.50 7.29
N PRO A 91 3.43 4.26 6.46
CA PRO A 91 2.02 4.01 6.81
C PRO A 91 1.66 2.54 7.12
N PHE A 92 2.65 1.64 7.22
CA PHE A 92 2.42 0.22 7.45
C PHE A 92 2.46 -0.14 8.94
N GLN A 93 1.64 -1.11 9.33
CA GLN A 93 1.59 -1.64 10.69
C GLN A 93 1.52 -3.18 10.65
N SER A 94 2.13 -3.84 11.63
CA SER A 94 2.09 -5.29 11.77
C SER A 94 1.86 -5.67 13.23
N ASP A 95 0.85 -6.50 13.49
CA ASP A 95 0.40 -6.81 14.85
C ASP A 95 1.08 -8.06 15.45
N ASN A 96 1.60 -8.99 14.63
CA ASN A 96 2.29 -10.20 15.08
C ASN A 96 3.08 -10.83 13.93
N SER A 97 4.40 -11.01 14.09
CA SER A 97 5.24 -11.66 13.06
C SER A 97 5.60 -13.12 13.33
N CYS A 98 5.12 -13.73 14.43
CA CYS A 98 5.43 -15.10 14.82
C CYS A 98 4.64 -16.16 14.00
N SER A 99 4.62 -16.04 12.68
CA SER A 99 3.96 -16.98 11.78
C SER A 99 4.68 -17.00 10.44
N GLU A 100 4.60 -18.12 9.71
CA GLU A 100 5.11 -18.24 8.33
C GLU A 100 4.46 -17.24 7.38
N GLN A 101 3.25 -16.79 7.71
CA GLN A 101 2.49 -15.78 6.99
C GLN A 101 2.16 -14.64 7.94
N VAL A 102 2.64 -13.46 7.62
CA VAL A 102 2.45 -12.25 8.44
C VAL A 102 1.53 -11.30 7.71
N GLU A 103 0.47 -10.86 8.40
CA GLU A 103 -0.45 -9.86 7.88
C GLU A 103 0.05 -8.46 8.25
N VAL A 104 0.18 -7.61 7.23
CA VAL A 104 0.60 -6.22 7.35
C VAL A 104 -0.56 -5.35 6.88
N SER A 105 -0.97 -4.40 7.70
CA SER A 105 -1.97 -3.40 7.37
C SER A 105 -1.32 -2.11 6.89
N TRP A 106 -2.09 -1.27 6.20
CA TRP A 106 -1.68 0.08 5.86
C TRP A 106 -2.74 1.11 6.22
N GLU A 107 -2.28 2.28 6.65
CA GLU A 107 -3.10 3.43 6.94
C GLU A 107 -3.69 4.01 5.64
N PRO A 108 -4.93 4.54 5.67
CA PRO A 108 -5.49 5.23 4.53
C PRO A 108 -4.70 6.51 4.21
N PRO A 109 -4.57 6.89 2.93
CA PRO A 109 -3.84 8.09 2.54
C PRO A 109 -4.61 9.34 2.97
N SER A 110 -3.95 10.23 3.71
CA SER A 110 -4.55 11.47 4.20
C SER A 110 -4.65 12.56 3.14
N GLU A 111 -3.93 12.43 2.03
CA GLU A 111 -3.86 13.44 0.98
C GLU A 111 -4.46 12.93 -0.33
N GLU A 112 -4.84 13.88 -1.18
CA GLU A 112 -5.36 13.62 -2.52
C GLU A 112 -4.29 13.06 -3.46
N PRO A 113 -4.68 12.18 -4.40
CA PRO A 113 -3.77 11.50 -5.30
C PRO A 113 -3.12 12.48 -6.27
N VAL A 114 -1.88 12.18 -6.64
CA VAL A 114 -1.11 12.96 -7.62
C VAL A 114 -1.72 12.79 -9.02
N CYS A 115 -1.70 13.86 -9.81
CA CYS A 115 -2.09 13.84 -11.22
C CYS A 115 -1.10 14.64 -12.06
N ASP A 116 -0.84 14.15 -13.28
CA ASP A 116 -0.11 14.90 -14.31
C ASP A 116 -1.09 15.52 -15.32
N SER A 117 -2.27 14.93 -15.45
CA SER A 117 -3.29 15.30 -16.41
C SER A 117 -4.70 15.05 -15.86
N SER A 118 -5.71 15.63 -16.52
CA SER A 118 -7.11 15.42 -16.12
C SER A 118 -7.53 13.95 -16.13
N VAL A 119 -6.96 13.12 -17.02
CA VAL A 119 -7.31 11.69 -17.14
C VAL A 119 -6.92 10.88 -15.91
N ASP A 120 -5.89 11.31 -15.17
CA ASP A 120 -5.47 10.68 -13.93
C ASP A 120 -6.53 10.82 -12.83
N CYS A 121 -7.42 11.81 -12.96
CA CYS A 121 -8.51 12.03 -12.01
C CYS A 121 -9.81 11.29 -12.31
N HIS A 122 -9.93 10.63 -13.46
CA HIS A 122 -11.15 9.90 -13.82
C HIS A 122 -11.46 8.73 -12.87
N GLY A 123 -10.46 8.20 -12.16
CA GLY A 123 -10.63 7.16 -11.14
C GLY A 123 -11.18 7.68 -9.80
N TRP A 124 -11.23 9.00 -9.61
CA TRP A 124 -11.56 9.68 -8.36
C TRP A 124 -12.81 10.56 -8.58
N LYS A 125 -13.97 10.04 -8.19
CA LYS A 125 -15.25 10.75 -8.38
C LYS A 125 -15.19 12.13 -7.74
N ASN A 126 -15.79 13.12 -8.41
CA ASN A 126 -15.86 14.51 -7.96
C ASN A 126 -14.50 15.15 -7.69
N SER A 127 -13.48 14.82 -8.49
CA SER A 127 -12.18 15.49 -8.45
C SER A 127 -11.75 15.95 -9.83
N THR A 128 -10.92 16.99 -9.86
CA THR A 128 -10.37 17.56 -11.10
C THR A 128 -8.87 17.81 -10.92
N CYS A 129 -8.07 17.46 -11.94
CA CYS A 129 -6.65 17.82 -11.94
C CYS A 129 -6.52 19.33 -12.18
N SER A 130 -6.28 20.08 -11.12
CA SER A 130 -5.96 21.51 -11.22
C SER A 130 -4.44 21.66 -11.43
N LYS A 131 -3.99 22.85 -11.88
CA LYS A 131 -2.58 23.18 -12.24
C LYS A 131 -1.48 22.86 -11.20
N GLY A 132 -1.81 22.27 -10.05
CA GLY A 132 -0.87 21.70 -9.11
C GLY A 132 -1.14 20.21 -8.93
N ASN A 133 -0.36 19.37 -9.62
CA ASN A 133 0.05 17.98 -9.38
C ASN A 133 -0.87 17.00 -8.62
N ARG A 134 -2.16 17.29 -8.38
CA ARG A 134 -3.08 16.50 -7.55
C ARG A 134 -4.54 16.62 -8.02
N CYS A 135 -5.29 15.55 -7.84
CA CYS A 135 -6.72 15.50 -8.07
C CYS A 135 -7.47 16.16 -6.92
N LEU A 136 -7.74 17.46 -7.05
CA LEU A 136 -8.46 18.20 -6.03
C LEU A 136 -9.95 17.84 -6.07
N CYS A 137 -10.54 17.60 -4.90
CA CYS A 137 -11.98 17.44 -4.78
C CYS A 137 -12.70 18.73 -5.22
N ASN A 138 -13.83 18.55 -5.90
CA ASN A 138 -14.70 19.63 -6.34
C ASN A 138 -15.32 20.35 -5.12
N ALA A 139 -15.85 21.56 -5.33
CA ALA A 139 -16.53 22.33 -4.28
C ALA A 139 -17.59 21.47 -3.55
N ASN A 140 -17.62 21.59 -2.22
CA ASN A 140 -18.48 20.80 -1.30
C ASN A 140 -18.09 19.32 -1.12
N TYR A 141 -16.94 18.90 -1.63
CA TYR A 141 -16.40 17.57 -1.39
C TYR A 141 -15.05 17.64 -0.65
N CYS A 142 -14.83 16.68 0.23
CA CYS A 142 -13.56 16.48 0.93
C CYS A 142 -13.00 15.09 0.63
N TRP A 143 -11.68 14.99 0.53
CA TRP A 143 -11.00 13.70 0.35
C TRP A 143 -11.19 12.82 1.58
N SER A 144 -11.66 11.59 1.35
CA SER A 144 -11.73 10.54 2.34
C SER A 144 -10.78 9.42 1.95
N GLY A 145 -9.66 9.32 2.66
CA GLY A 145 -8.67 8.24 2.47
C GLY A 145 -9.23 6.84 2.73
N GLU A 146 -10.26 6.72 3.57
CA GLU A 146 -10.90 5.43 3.86
C GLU A 146 -11.69 4.88 2.67
N SER A 147 -12.47 5.76 2.03
CA SER A 147 -13.25 5.43 0.83
C SER A 147 -12.43 5.58 -0.45
N LEU A 148 -11.23 6.15 -0.35
CA LEU A 148 -10.38 6.55 -1.47
C LEU A 148 -11.19 7.36 -2.49
N SER A 149 -11.95 8.35 -2.03
CA SER A 149 -12.84 9.15 -2.86
C SER A 149 -13.16 10.51 -2.23
N CYS A 150 -13.60 11.45 -3.07
CA CYS A 150 -14.16 12.71 -2.60
C CYS A 150 -15.60 12.50 -2.15
N THR A 151 -15.85 12.67 -0.86
CA THR A 151 -17.17 12.52 -0.24
C THR A 151 -17.76 13.89 0.08
N GLU A 152 -19.07 14.05 -0.03
CA GLU A 152 -19.74 15.31 0.32
C GLU A 152 -19.39 15.70 1.75
N SER A 153 -19.03 16.96 1.95
CA SER A 153 -18.83 17.55 3.27
C SER A 153 -20.17 17.48 3.99
N LYS A 154 -20.29 16.66 5.04
CA LYS A 154 -21.46 16.72 5.92
C LYS A 154 -21.38 18.03 6.70
N TYR A 155 -22.23 18.99 6.32
CA TYR A 155 -22.54 20.17 7.13
C TYR A 155 -23.21 19.75 8.44
#